data_AF-A0A4R4TQA5-F1
#
_entry.id   AF-A0A4R4TQA5-F1
#
_cell.length_a   1.000
_cell.length_b   1.000
_cell.length_c   1.000
_cell.angle_alpha   90.00
_cell.angle_beta   90.00
_cell.angle_gamma   90.00
#
_symmetry.space_group_name_H-M   'P 1'
#
loop_
_entity.id
_entity.type
_entity.pdbx_description
1 polymer ?
#
loop_
_entity_poly.entity_id
_entity_poly.type
_entity_poly.pdbx_seq_one_letter_code
_entity_poly.pdbx_strand_id
1 'polypeptide(L)' 'MKVTDVTDDIVRVELGPDEAVLINNALNEICNGGHIDARDFHARLGVDRSLAREVLTALHDAVEDMKQRRLTQGKPW' A
#
# COMPACT_ATOMS: atom_id res chain seq x y z
N MET A 1 -8.79 1.60 5.52
CA MET A 1 -8.42 0.31 4.90
C MET A 1 -8.53 -0.80 5.93
N LYS A 2 -8.85 -2.02 5.51
CA LYS A 2 -8.86 -3.21 6.38
C LYS A 2 -8.21 -4.39 5.67
N VAL A 3 -7.25 -5.05 6.30
CA VAL A 3 -6.72 -6.34 5.84
C VAL A 3 -7.72 -7.42 6.24
N THR A 4 -8.25 -8.17 5.27
CA THR A 4 -9.28 -9.18 5.52
C THR A 4 -8.74 -10.60 5.56
N ASP A 5 -7.63 -10.86 4.85
CA ASP A 5 -6.98 -12.16 4.85
C ASP A 5 -5.52 -12.03 4.43
N VAL A 6 -4.66 -12.83 5.04
CA VAL A 6 -3.26 -12.97 4.65
C VAL A 6 -2.96 -14.45 4.57
N THR A 7 -2.57 -14.89 3.38
CA THR A 7 -2.05 -16.23 3.12
C THR A 7 -0.59 -16.10 2.71
N ASP A 8 0.05 -17.22 2.44
CA ASP A 8 1.40 -17.23 1.88
C ASP A 8 1.41 -16.88 0.38
N ASP A 9 0.28 -16.87 -0.33
CA ASP A 9 0.25 -16.51 -1.76
C ASP A 9 -0.47 -15.17 -2.04
N ILE A 10 -1.33 -14.70 -1.13
CA ILE A 10 -2.22 -13.56 -1.35
C ILE A 10 -2.40 -12.76 -0.06
N VAL A 11 -2.36 -11.43 -0.18
CA VAL A 11 -2.90 -10.47 0.80
C VAL A 11 -4.23 -9.92 0.25
N ARG A 12 -5.32 -10.06 1.00
CA ARG A 12 -6.63 -9.46 0.67
C ARG A 12 -6.87 -8.24 1.55
N VAL A 13 -7.24 -7.13 0.91
CA VAL A 13 -7.56 -5.87 1.59
C VAL A 13 -8.87 -5.30 1.07
N GLU A 14 -9.63 -4.68 1.97
CA GLU A 14 -10.75 -3.80 1.65
C GLU A 14 -10.28 -2.36 1.72
N LEU A 15 -10.47 -1.63 0.62
CA LEU A 15 -10.14 -0.22 0.49
C LEU A 15 -11.42 0.61 0.51
N GLY A 16 -11.39 1.71 1.25
CA GLY A 16 -12.35 2.78 1.07
C GLY A 16 -11.96 3.66 -0.12
N PRO A 17 -12.79 4.67 -0.44
CA PRO A 17 -12.55 5.54 -1.59
C PRO A 17 -11.19 6.25 -1.53
N ASP A 18 -10.83 6.81 -0.38
CA ASP A 18 -9.60 7.59 -0.23
C ASP A 18 -8.34 6.73 -0.36
N GLU A 19 -8.36 5.51 0.19
CA GLU A 19 -7.22 4.60 0.05
C GLU A 19 -7.07 4.07 -1.38
N ALA A 20 -8.18 3.82 -2.07
CA ALA A 20 -8.17 3.44 -3.48
C ALA A 20 -7.60 4.57 -4.37
N VAL A 21 -8.03 5.81 -4.13
CA VAL A 21 -7.50 7.01 -4.82
C VAL A 21 -6.01 7.18 -4.56
N LEU A 22 -5.59 7.08 -3.30
CA LEU A 22 -4.19 7.17 -2.92
C LEU A 22 -3.34 6.13 -3.65
N ILE A 23 -3.72 4.84 -3.61
CA ILE A 23 -2.94 3.77 -4.23
C ILE A 23 -2.86 3.98 -5.74
N ASN A 24 -3.98 4.29 -6.39
CA ASN A 24 -4.03 4.57 -7.82
C ASN A 24 -3.10 5.73 -8.20
N ASN A 25 -3.20 6.85 -7.48
CA ASN A 25 -2.41 8.03 -7.77
C ASN A 25 -0.93 7.82 -7.46
N ALA A 26 -0.60 7.15 -6.35
CA ALA A 26 0.77 6.82 -6.00
C ALA A 26 1.43 5.93 -7.06
N LEU A 27 0.72 4.93 -7.57
CA LEU A 27 1.24 4.08 -8.65
C LEU A 27 1.37 4.85 -9.96
N ASN A 28 0.37 5.68 -10.31
CA ASN A 28 0.46 6.54 -11.49
C ASN A 28 1.68 7.47 -11.41
N GLU A 29 1.97 8.00 -10.23
CA GLU A 29 3.13 8.86 -9.99
C GLU A 29 4.46 8.13 -10.12
N ILE A 30 4.55 6.90 -9.61
CA ILE A 30 5.75 6.07 -9.75
C ILE A 30 5.99 5.69 -11.22
N CYS A 31 4.93 5.40 -11.98
CA CYS A 31 5.05 4.92 -13.36
C CYS A 31 5.18 6.05 -14.40
N ASN A 32 4.47 7.17 -14.20
CA ASN A 32 4.30 8.22 -15.20
C ASN A 32 4.72 9.61 -14.71
N GLY A 33 4.90 9.78 -13.40
CA GLY A 33 5.16 11.06 -12.76
C GLY A 33 6.64 11.39 -12.59
N GLY A 34 6.91 12.64 -12.23
CA GLY A 34 8.22 13.11 -11.74
C GLY A 34 8.24 13.26 -10.22
N HIS A 35 9.30 13.89 -9.69
CA HIS A 35 9.47 14.13 -8.25
C HIS A 35 8.23 14.82 -7.61
N ILE A 36 7.69 14.23 -6.54
CA ILE A 36 6.61 14.85 -5.74
C ILE A 36 7.28 15.69 -4.66
N ASP A 37 7.16 17.01 -4.78
CA ASP A 37 7.58 17.89 -3.70
C ASP A 37 6.62 17.82 -2.51
N ALA A 38 7.02 18.38 -1.36
CA ALA A 38 6.19 18.31 -0.17
C ALA A 38 4.90 19.13 -0.25
N ARG A 39 4.84 20.14 -1.12
CA ARG A 39 3.72 21.08 -1.27
C ARG A 39 2.64 20.50 -2.19
N ASP A 40 3.04 19.67 -3.14
CA ASP A 40 2.18 19.05 -4.15
C ASP A 40 1.63 17.70 -3.71
N PHE A 41 2.08 17.16 -2.57
CA PHE A 41 1.70 15.82 -2.11
C PHE A 41 0.18 15.61 -2.10
N HIS A 42 -0.57 16.50 -1.45
CA HIS A 42 -2.02 16.39 -1.38
C HIS A 42 -2.66 16.57 -2.76
N ALA A 43 -2.16 17.51 -3.57
CA ALA A 43 -2.69 17.77 -4.91
C ALA A 43 -2.50 16.59 -5.87
N ARG A 44 -1.37 15.87 -5.75
CA ARG A 44 -1.03 14.75 -6.65
C ARG A 44 -1.56 13.42 -6.17
N LEU A 45 -1.57 13.18 -4.85
CA LEU A 45 -2.02 11.91 -4.29
C LEU A 45 -3.48 11.91 -3.86
N GLY A 46 -4.09 13.09 -3.73
CA GLY A 46 -5.51 13.26 -3.41
C GLY A 46 -5.85 13.05 -1.94
N VAL A 47 -4.85 12.86 -1.08
CA VAL A 47 -5.03 12.63 0.36
C VAL A 47 -3.90 13.27 1.18
N ASP A 48 -4.14 13.39 2.50
CA ASP A 48 -3.12 13.80 3.45
C ASP A 48 -2.02 12.75 3.67
N ARG A 49 -0.83 13.23 4.04
CA ARG A 49 0.32 12.38 4.36
C ARG A 49 0.08 11.41 5.51
N SER A 50 -0.73 11.80 6.50
CA SER A 50 -1.08 10.94 7.63
C SER A 50 -1.80 9.68 7.16
N LEU A 51 -2.86 9.86 6.34
CA LEU A 51 -3.60 8.74 5.75
C LEU A 51 -2.67 7.88 4.88
N ALA A 52 -1.84 8.50 4.04
CA ALA A 52 -0.89 7.76 3.22
C ALA A 52 0.09 6.91 4.06
N ARG A 53 0.55 7.42 5.20
CA ARG A 53 1.41 6.69 6.11
C ARG A 53 0.67 5.54 6.79
N GLU A 54 -0.57 5.76 7.24
CA GLU A 54 -1.39 4.72 7.85
C GLU A 54 -1.63 3.55 6.88
N VAL A 55 -1.99 3.86 5.62
CA VAL A 55 -2.18 2.85 4.56
C VAL A 55 -0.88 2.10 4.27
N LEU A 56 0.23 2.82 4.12
CA LEU A 56 1.54 2.21 3.87
C LEU A 56 1.95 1.25 4.99
N THR A 57 1.80 1.67 6.25
CA THR A 57 2.14 0.83 7.40
C THR A 57 1.30 -0.45 7.41
N ALA A 58 -0.02 -0.35 7.25
CA ALA A 58 -0.89 -1.52 7.28
C ALA A 58 -0.66 -2.47 6.08
N LEU A 59 -0.31 -1.96 4.89
CA LEU A 59 0.11 -2.81 3.77
C LEU A 59 1.46 -3.46 4.02
N HIS A 60 2.43 -2.72 4.58
CA HIS A 60 3.75 -3.24 4.90
C HIS A 60 3.68 -4.41 5.88
N ASP A 61 2.92 -4.25 6.96
CA ASP A 61 2.76 -5.29 7.98
C ASP A 61 2.14 -6.57 7.39
N ALA A 62 1.15 -6.44 6.51
CA ALA A 62 0.53 -7.58 5.83
C ALA A 62 1.49 -8.29 4.85
N VAL A 63 2.34 -7.52 4.16
CA VAL A 63 3.38 -8.06 3.25
C VAL A 63 4.45 -8.81 4.04
N GLU A 64 4.90 -8.29 5.18
CA GLU A 64 5.88 -8.99 6.03
C GLU A 64 5.28 -10.25 6.68
N ASP A 65 4.00 -10.26 7.06
CA ASP A 65 3.31 -11.48 7.51
C ASP A 65 3.27 -12.53 6.38
N MET A 66 2.84 -12.15 5.16
CA MET A 66 2.86 -13.05 4.00
C MET A 66 4.25 -13.63 3.76
N LYS A 67 5.29 -12.78 3.79
CA LYS A 67 6.68 -13.18 3.60
C LYS A 67 7.12 -14.21 4.64
N GLN A 68 6.80 -13.98 5.91
CA GLN A 68 7.14 -14.91 6.97
C GLN A 68 6.44 -16.27 6.76
N ARG A 69 5.16 -16.27 6.37
CA ARG A 69 4.41 -17.50 6.06
C ARG A 69 5.01 -18.26 4.88
N ARG A 70 5.41 -17.57 3.81
CA ARG A 70 6.10 -18.19 2.66
C ARG A 70 7.38 -18.88 3.08
N LEU A 71 8.23 -18.17 3.84
CA LEU A 71 9.51 -18.71 4.31
C LEU A 71 9.32 -19.94 5.21
N THR A 72 8.33 -19.92 6.12
CA THR A 72 8.02 -21.08 6.98
C THR A 72 7.54 -22.30 6.19
N GLN A 73 6.92 -22.09 5.01
CA GLN A 73 6.51 -23.17 4.11
C GLN A 73 7.60 -23.58 3.10
N GLY A 74 8.80 -23.01 3.19
CA GLY A 74 9.89 -23.28 2.24
C GLY A 74 9.64 -22.71 0.84
N LYS A 75 8.70 -21.76 0.68
CA LYS A 75 8.43 -21.06 -0.57
C LYS A 75 9.40 -19.88 -0.75
N PRO A 76 9.80 -19.54 -1.99
CA PRO A 76 10.58 -18.33 -2.27
C PRO A 76 9.73 -17.06 -2.05
N TRP A 77 10.38 -15.93 -1.76
CA TRP A 77 9.73 -14.61 -1.75
C TRP A 77 9.41 -14.14 -3.16
#